data_AF-A0A2G6JG58-F1
#
_entry.id   AF-A0A2G6JG58-F1
#
_cell.length_a   1.000
_cell.length_b   1.000
_cell.length_c   1.000
_cell.angle_alpha   90.00
_cell.angle_beta   90.00
_cell.angle_gamma   90.00
#
_symmetry.space_group_name_H-M   'P 1'
#
loop_
_entity.id
_entity.type
_entity.pdbx_description
1 polymer ?
#
loop_
_entity_poly.entity_id
_entity_poly.type
_entity_poly.pdbx_seq_one_letter_code
_entity_poly.pdbx_strand_id
1 'polypeptide(L)'
;MSDHGQEHSNDDQPRKELSSSEYQKRLLNKLNCLIAVLEVAIGKIAQNADSDSSKAERLGKIRNNLENTLGICRRAKRTLENKIQSGSSNPNNIPAAPTAEITETPESKPAKRPLSFRNYVELSSIDEFRKFKKLEPISEAEVSETDLDELARKLSEL
;
A
#
# COMPACT_ATOMS: atom_id res chain seq x y z
N MET A 1 -42.66 23.64 18.47
CA MET A 1 -41.43 23.87 17.69
C MET A 1 -40.29 23.33 18.52
N SER A 2 -39.84 22.12 18.21
CA SER A 2 -38.73 21.46 18.90
C SER A 2 -37.85 20.91 17.79
N ASP A 3 -36.79 21.66 17.48
CA ASP A 3 -35.75 21.27 16.53
C ASP A 3 -34.57 20.76 17.37
N HIS A 4 -34.21 19.49 17.17
CA HIS A 4 -33.01 18.88 17.75
C HIS A 4 -32.03 18.68 16.60
N GLY A 5 -31.14 19.65 16.45
CA GLY A 5 -30.02 19.59 15.51
C GLY A 5 -29.05 18.49 15.91
N GLN A 6 -28.91 17.52 15.00
CA GLN A 6 -28.02 16.37 15.05
C GLN A 6 -26.58 16.72 15.44
N GLU A 7 -26.08 15.98 16.43
CA GLU A 7 -24.65 15.87 16.73
C GLU A 7 -23.91 15.24 15.55
N HIS A 8 -22.96 15.97 14.98
CA HIS A 8 -21.93 15.42 14.10
C HIS A 8 -20.96 14.57 14.93
N SER A 9 -21.25 13.27 15.04
CA SER A 9 -20.34 12.30 15.63
C SER A 9 -19.19 11.98 14.68
N ASN A 10 -17.98 12.15 15.21
CA ASN A 10 -16.68 11.87 14.62
C ASN A 10 -16.57 10.41 14.13
N ASP A 11 -16.38 10.22 12.83
CA ASP A 11 -16.22 8.90 12.19
C ASP A 11 -14.72 8.57 12.02
N ASP A 12 -14.02 8.51 13.15
CA ASP A 12 -12.57 8.25 13.23
C ASP A 12 -12.28 6.90 13.90
N GLN A 13 -12.88 5.82 13.39
CA GLN A 13 -12.62 4.45 13.87
C GLN A 13 -12.26 3.45 12.74
N PRO A 14 -11.12 3.65 12.04
CA PRO A 14 -10.82 2.94 10.78
C PRO A 14 -10.29 1.50 10.90
N ARG A 15 -10.08 0.93 12.10
CA ARG A 15 -9.31 -0.32 12.25
C ARG A 15 -10.12 -1.57 12.58
N LYS A 16 -11.30 -1.44 13.21
CA LYS A 16 -12.11 -2.59 13.65
C LYS A 16 -13.05 -3.12 12.57
N GLU A 17 -13.38 -2.32 11.55
CA GLU A 17 -14.30 -2.70 10.46
C GLU A 17 -13.64 -3.50 9.32
N LEU A 18 -12.31 -3.46 9.20
CA LEU A 18 -11.55 -4.17 8.15
C LEU A 18 -11.57 -5.71 8.29
N SER A 19 -12.07 -6.23 9.41
CA SER A 19 -12.26 -7.66 9.68
C SER A 19 -13.68 -8.15 9.39
N SER A 20 -14.66 -7.25 9.18
CA SER A 20 -16.03 -7.66 8.85
C SER A 20 -16.09 -8.27 7.45
N SER A 21 -16.67 -9.48 7.35
CA SER A 21 -16.86 -10.20 6.08
C SER A 21 -17.64 -9.35 5.06
N GLU A 22 -18.61 -8.55 5.51
CA GLU A 22 -19.39 -7.68 4.64
C GLU A 22 -18.57 -6.51 4.07
N TYR A 23 -17.73 -5.90 4.91
CA TYR A 23 -16.83 -4.84 4.47
C TYR A 23 -15.83 -5.35 3.43
N GLN A 24 -15.24 -6.54 3.67
CA GLN A 24 -14.30 -7.16 2.73
C GLN A 24 -14.95 -7.45 1.37
N LYS A 25 -16.20 -7.95 1.35
CA LYS A 25 -16.96 -8.13 0.10
C LYS A 25 -17.23 -6.81 -0.63
N ARG A 26 -17.62 -5.76 0.09
CA ARG A 26 -17.83 -4.42 -0.51
C ARG A 26 -16.53 -3.87 -1.10
N LEU A 27 -15.41 -4.02 -0.38
CA LEU A 27 -14.10 -3.58 -0.83
C LEU A 27 -13.64 -4.36 -2.08
N LEU A 28 -13.87 -5.68 -2.11
CA LEU A 28 -13.56 -6.51 -3.26
C LEU A 28 -14.35 -6.07 -4.50
N ASN A 29 -15.65 -5.78 -4.35
CA ASN A 29 -16.47 -5.25 -5.44
C ASN A 29 -15.96 -3.90 -5.94
N LYS A 30 -15.59 -2.99 -5.04
CA LYS A 30 -14.97 -1.70 -5.41
C LYS A 30 -13.68 -1.91 -6.21
N LEU A 31 -12.82 -2.85 -5.78
CA LEU A 31 -11.59 -3.20 -6.51
C LEU A 31 -11.87 -3.78 -7.90
N ASN A 32 -12.85 -4.68 -8.03
CA ASN A 32 -13.24 -5.26 -9.32
C ASN A 32 -13.75 -4.19 -10.29
N CYS A 33 -14.61 -3.28 -9.82
CA CYS A 33 -15.09 -2.15 -10.63
C CYS A 33 -13.94 -1.25 -11.08
N LEU A 34 -13.02 -0.92 -10.16
CA LEU A 34 -11.86 -0.08 -10.47
C LEU A 34 -10.93 -0.73 -11.51
N ILE A 35 -10.66 -2.04 -11.38
CA ILE A 35 -9.89 -2.82 -12.36
C ILE A 35 -10.52 -2.73 -13.74
N ALA A 36 -11.83 -2.97 -13.84
CA ALA A 36 -12.55 -2.92 -15.12
C ALA A 36 -12.48 -1.52 -15.77
N VAL A 37 -12.66 -0.45 -14.97
CA VAL A 37 -12.55 0.93 -15.48
C VAL A 37 -11.13 1.24 -15.99
N LEU A 38 -10.10 0.80 -15.26
CA LEU A 38 -8.70 0.99 -15.67
C LEU A 38 -8.37 0.25 -16.96
N GLU A 39 -8.83 -1.00 -17.11
CA GLU A 39 -8.65 -1.79 -18.34
C GLU A 39 -9.29 -1.12 -19.56
N VAL A 40 -10.52 -0.63 -19.40
CA VAL A 40 -11.22 0.12 -20.46
C VAL A 40 -10.49 1.43 -20.78
N ALA A 41 -10.01 2.16 -19.77
CA ALA A 41 -9.27 3.41 -19.98
C ALA A 41 -7.95 3.18 -20.74
N ILE A 42 -7.19 2.14 -20.39
CA ILE A 42 -5.96 1.76 -21.09
C ILE A 42 -6.27 1.40 -22.55
N GLY A 43 -7.31 0.59 -22.79
CA GLY A 43 -7.74 0.24 -24.16
C GLY A 43 -8.11 1.46 -24.99
N LYS A 44 -8.86 2.41 -24.42
CA LYS A 44 -9.21 3.67 -25.08
C LYS A 44 -8.00 4.55 -25.37
N ILE A 45 -7.03 4.60 -24.47
CA ILE A 45 -5.80 5.38 -24.69
C ILE A 45 -4.96 4.75 -25.81
N ALA A 46 -4.87 3.42 -25.87
CA ALA A 46 -4.19 2.73 -26.96
C ALA A 46 -4.78 3.12 -28.32
N GLN A 47 -6.11 3.05 -28.47
CA GLN A 47 -6.81 3.41 -29.70
C GLN A 47 -6.64 4.88 -30.10
N ASN A 48 -6.57 5.80 -29.12
CA ASN A 48 -6.39 7.23 -29.39
C ASN A 48 -4.92 7.64 -29.62
N ALA A 49 -3.95 6.84 -29.15
CA ALA A 49 -2.54 7.10 -29.39
C ALA A 49 -2.15 6.85 -30.86
N ASP A 50 -2.84 5.92 -31.53
CA ASP A 50 -2.62 5.60 -32.94
C ASP A 50 -3.13 6.69 -33.90
N SER A 51 -4.06 7.56 -33.44
CA SER A 51 -4.71 8.57 -34.28
C SER A 51 -4.10 9.97 -34.20
N ASP A 52 -3.36 10.31 -33.13
CA ASP A 52 -2.82 11.66 -32.93
C ASP A 52 -1.38 11.62 -32.39
N SER A 53 -0.41 11.66 -33.31
CA SER A 53 1.03 11.57 -33.02
C SER A 53 1.54 12.72 -32.12
N SER A 54 0.87 13.87 -32.11
CA SER A 54 1.24 15.01 -31.25
C SER A 54 0.94 14.76 -29.77
N LYS A 55 -0.03 13.89 -29.47
CA LYS A 55 -0.44 13.52 -28.11
C LYS A 55 0.14 12.18 -27.66
N ALA A 56 0.76 11.43 -28.57
CA ALA A 56 1.24 10.07 -28.33
C ALA A 56 2.17 9.97 -27.11
N GLU A 57 3.09 10.91 -26.92
CA GLU A 57 4.01 10.90 -25.76
C GLU A 57 3.27 11.08 -24.43
N ARG A 58 2.35 12.05 -24.37
CA ARG A 58 1.53 12.31 -23.18
C ARG A 58 0.62 11.12 -22.88
N LEU A 59 -0.01 10.56 -23.91
CA LEU A 59 -0.87 9.38 -23.79
C LEU A 59 -0.08 8.15 -23.34
N GLY A 60 1.16 7.97 -23.81
CA GLY A 60 2.07 6.93 -23.34
C GLY A 60 2.39 7.05 -21.84
N LYS A 61 2.68 8.27 -21.36
CA LYS A 61 2.91 8.51 -19.92
C LYS A 61 1.67 8.21 -19.08
N ILE A 62 0.49 8.64 -19.52
CA ILE A 62 -0.78 8.36 -18.84
C ILE A 62 -1.05 6.84 -18.82
N ARG A 63 -0.87 6.16 -19.96
CA ARG A 63 -1.02 4.72 -20.08
C ARG A 63 -0.15 3.98 -19.07
N ASN A 64 1.15 4.30 -19.01
CA ASN A 64 2.06 3.67 -18.05
C ASN A 64 1.62 3.89 -16.60
N ASN A 65 1.10 5.07 -16.26
CA ASN A 65 0.58 5.34 -14.90
C ASN A 65 -0.66 4.49 -14.59
N LEU A 66 -1.57 4.35 -15.54
CA LEU A 66 -2.77 3.52 -15.39
C LEU A 66 -2.42 2.03 -15.31
N GLU A 67 -1.47 1.54 -16.09
CA GLU A 67 -0.97 0.16 -16.04
C GLU A 67 -0.30 -0.15 -14.68
N ASN A 68 0.50 0.78 -14.16
CA ASN A 68 1.07 0.68 -12.82
C ASN A 68 -0.02 0.60 -11.74
N THR A 69 -1.02 1.47 -11.83
CA THR A 69 -2.16 1.50 -10.89
C THR A 69 -2.98 0.21 -10.98
N LEU A 70 -3.25 -0.28 -12.20
CA LEU A 70 -3.92 -1.55 -12.44
C LEU A 70 -3.15 -2.73 -11.81
N GLY A 71 -1.82 -2.74 -11.93
CA GLY A 71 -0.96 -3.72 -11.27
C GLY A 71 -1.09 -3.69 -9.74
N ILE A 72 -1.20 -2.51 -9.14
CA ILE A 72 -1.44 -2.35 -7.70
C ILE A 72 -2.82 -2.88 -7.32
N CYS A 73 -3.88 -2.51 -8.05
CA CYS A 73 -5.25 -2.97 -7.79
C CYS A 73 -5.38 -4.50 -7.88
N ARG A 74 -4.75 -5.14 -8.87
CA ARG A 74 -4.73 -6.60 -9.01
C ARG A 74 -4.02 -7.29 -7.85
N ARG A 75 -2.92 -6.72 -7.35
CA ARG A 75 -2.24 -7.24 -6.15
C ARG A 75 -3.11 -7.08 -4.90
N ALA A 76 -3.69 -5.89 -4.69
CA ALA A 76 -4.58 -5.62 -3.58
C ALA A 76 -5.79 -6.59 -3.58
N LYS A 77 -6.36 -6.86 -4.76
CA LYS A 77 -7.41 -7.86 -4.94
C LYS A 77 -6.97 -9.24 -4.45
N ARG A 78 -5.80 -9.72 -4.90
CA ARG A 78 -5.26 -11.03 -4.49
C ARG A 78 -5.01 -11.10 -2.99
N THR A 79 -4.41 -10.07 -2.40
CA THR A 79 -4.18 -10.00 -0.94
C THR A 79 -5.51 -10.04 -0.17
N LEU A 80 -6.52 -9.31 -0.64
CA LEU A 80 -7.84 -9.31 -0.02
C LEU A 80 -8.56 -10.65 -0.16
N GLU A 81 -8.51 -11.28 -1.33
CA GLU A 81 -9.06 -12.62 -1.58
C GLU A 81 -8.40 -13.68 -0.69
N ASN A 82 -7.06 -13.65 -0.58
CA ASN A 82 -6.31 -14.54 0.30
C ASN A 82 -6.71 -14.35 1.77
N LYS A 83 -6.92 -13.09 2.21
CA LYS A 83 -7.37 -12.77 3.57
C LYS A 83 -8.80 -13.29 3.84
N ILE A 84 -9.71 -13.16 2.87
CA ILE A 84 -11.08 -13.67 2.96
C ILE A 84 -11.08 -15.21 3.03
N GLN A 85 -10.28 -15.87 2.18
CA GLN A 85 -10.22 -17.33 2.09
C GLN A 85 -9.53 -17.98 3.30
N SER A 86 -8.47 -17.36 3.82
CA SER A 86 -7.66 -17.97 4.86
C SER A 86 -8.28 -17.86 6.25
N GLY A 87 -9.33 -17.04 6.45
CA GLY A 87 -9.96 -16.79 7.76
C GLY A 87 -8.99 -16.28 8.85
N SER A 88 -7.72 -16.05 8.47
CA SER A 88 -6.57 -16.00 9.36
C SER A 88 -5.78 -14.75 9.02
N SER A 89 -5.71 -13.87 10.00
CA SER A 89 -4.89 -12.67 10.05
C SER A 89 -3.42 -13.05 10.14
N ASN A 90 -2.83 -13.61 9.07
CA ASN A 90 -1.38 -13.75 8.98
C ASN A 90 -0.82 -12.63 8.10
N PRO A 91 -0.31 -11.52 8.68
CA PRO A 91 0.19 -10.36 7.93
C PRO A 91 1.52 -10.62 7.20
N ASN A 92 2.12 -11.82 7.32
CA ASN A 92 3.46 -12.11 6.79
C ASN A 92 3.51 -12.57 5.33
N ASN A 93 2.38 -12.57 4.60
CA ASN A 93 2.40 -12.89 3.16
C ASN A 93 2.18 -11.62 2.32
N ILE A 94 3.15 -10.72 2.38
CA ILE A 94 3.31 -9.63 1.41
C ILE A 94 4.24 -10.17 0.31
N PRO A 95 3.74 -10.55 -0.89
CA PRO A 95 4.65 -10.77 -2.00
C PRO A 95 5.25 -9.41 -2.38
N ALA A 96 6.59 -9.36 -2.31
CA ALA A 96 7.40 -8.20 -2.63
C ALA A 96 6.94 -7.50 -3.92
N ALA A 97 6.91 -6.17 -3.87
CA ALA A 97 6.65 -5.33 -5.03
C ALA A 97 7.62 -5.69 -6.18
N PRO A 98 7.21 -5.56 -7.46
CA PRO A 98 8.14 -5.73 -8.56
C PRO A 98 9.10 -4.54 -8.55
N THR A 99 10.25 -4.73 -7.93
CA THR A 99 11.47 -4.05 -8.36
C THR A 99 11.87 -4.78 -9.63
N ALA A 100 11.94 -4.06 -10.75
CA ALA A 100 12.47 -4.60 -11.98
C ALA A 100 13.86 -5.21 -11.68
N GLU A 101 14.02 -6.46 -12.11
CA GLU A 101 15.27 -7.21 -12.27
C GLU A 101 16.22 -7.24 -11.07
N ILE A 102 16.20 -8.33 -10.29
CA ILE A 102 17.45 -8.98 -9.85
C ILE A 102 17.21 -10.50 -9.80
N THR A 103 17.91 -11.19 -10.69
CA THR A 103 18.10 -12.63 -10.72
C THR A 103 18.96 -13.05 -9.52
N GLU A 104 18.47 -14.03 -8.75
CA GLU A 104 19.22 -15.03 -7.96
C GLU A 104 19.90 -14.72 -6.60
N THR A 105 19.59 -15.64 -5.65
CA THR A 105 20.30 -16.13 -4.44
C THR A 105 20.02 -15.55 -3.04
N PRO A 106 20.03 -16.40 -1.98
CA PRO A 106 19.70 -16.06 -0.60
C PRO A 106 20.98 -15.73 0.17
N GLU A 107 21.52 -14.53 0.02
CA GLU A 107 22.54 -13.94 0.92
C GLU A 107 22.91 -12.55 0.37
N SER A 108 22.11 -11.52 0.66
CA SER A 108 22.52 -10.15 0.29
C SER A 108 22.17 -9.15 1.38
N LYS A 109 23.24 -8.65 2.01
CA LYS A 109 23.33 -7.53 2.94
C LYS A 109 22.27 -6.45 2.69
N PRO A 110 21.68 -5.84 3.74
CA PRO A 110 20.73 -4.75 3.57
C PRO A 110 21.42 -3.59 2.84
N ALA A 111 20.93 -3.30 1.64
CA ALA A 111 21.44 -2.21 0.82
C ALA A 111 21.19 -0.88 1.55
N LYS A 112 22.28 -0.12 1.76
CA LYS A 112 22.38 1.24 2.29
C LYS A 112 21.63 2.28 1.43
N ARG A 113 20.35 2.06 1.15
CA ARG A 113 19.57 2.96 0.31
C ARG A 113 19.00 4.09 1.17
N PRO A 114 19.38 5.36 0.92
CA PRO A 114 18.82 6.49 1.65
C PRO A 114 17.30 6.58 1.38
N LEU A 115 16.56 7.03 2.39
CA LEU A 115 15.10 7.16 2.30
C LEU A 115 14.71 8.06 1.12
N SER A 116 13.89 7.50 0.23
CA SER A 116 13.35 8.16 -0.96
C SER A 116 12.20 9.11 -0.58
N PHE A 117 11.91 10.08 -1.45
CA PHE A 117 10.71 10.92 -1.34
C PHE A 117 9.41 10.09 -1.29
N ARG A 118 9.39 8.89 -1.86
CA ARG A 118 8.25 7.98 -1.73
C ARG A 118 8.02 7.56 -0.27
N ASN A 119 9.08 7.37 0.51
CA ASN A 119 9.01 6.98 1.91
C ASN A 119 8.56 8.15 2.80
N TYR A 120 8.73 9.40 2.35
CA TYR A 120 8.21 10.59 3.04
C TYR A 120 6.67 10.59 3.09
N VAL A 121 6.02 10.13 2.02
CA VAL A 121 4.55 10.12 1.90
C VAL A 121 3.89 9.15 2.88
N GLU A 122 4.65 8.16 3.36
CA GLU A 122 4.19 7.15 4.33
C GLU A 122 4.35 7.62 5.79
N LEU A 123 4.98 8.78 6.02
CA LEU A 123 5.20 9.34 7.34
C LEU A 123 4.14 10.40 7.66
N SER A 124 3.76 10.49 8.93
CA SER A 124 2.69 11.36 9.41
C SER A 124 3.14 12.83 9.53
N SER A 125 4.44 13.10 9.50
CA SER A 125 4.98 14.46 9.57
C SER A 125 6.38 14.62 8.94
N ILE A 126 6.74 15.87 8.65
CA ILE A 126 8.08 16.20 8.14
C ILE A 126 9.19 16.00 9.17
N ASP A 127 8.88 16.15 10.46
CA ASP A 127 9.83 15.94 11.55
C ASP A 127 10.15 14.46 11.72
N GLU A 128 9.15 13.60 11.51
CA GLU A 128 9.32 12.15 11.47
C GLU A 128 10.26 11.74 10.32
N PHE A 129 10.11 12.31 9.12
CA PHE A 129 11.04 12.07 8.01
C PHE A 129 12.47 12.49 8.32
N ARG A 130 12.65 13.68 8.91
CA ARG A 130 13.98 14.16 9.30
C ARG A 130 14.62 13.26 10.36
N LYS A 131 13.82 12.72 11.27
CA LYS A 131 14.27 11.76 12.28
C LYS A 131 14.72 10.46 11.61
N PHE A 132 13.87 9.83 10.81
CA PHE A 132 14.19 8.56 10.15
C PHE A 132 15.34 8.68 9.15
N LYS A 133 15.49 9.83 8.47
CA LYS A 133 16.62 10.05 7.55
C LYS A 133 17.98 10.09 8.25
N LYS A 134 18.01 10.37 9.56
CA LYS A 134 19.23 10.39 10.37
C LYS A 134 19.53 9.04 11.03
N LEU A 135 18.58 8.11 11.04
CA LEU A 135 18.77 6.80 11.65
C LEU A 135 19.45 5.86 10.66
N GLU A 136 20.36 5.03 11.18
CA GLU A 136 20.99 3.98 10.40
C GLU A 136 20.02 2.82 10.16
N PRO A 137 20.22 2.02 9.09
CA PRO A 137 19.45 0.81 8.89
C PRO A 137 19.60 -0.13 10.09
N ILE A 138 18.48 -0.67 10.58
CA ILE A 138 18.48 -1.65 11.66
C ILE A 138 19.22 -2.90 11.17
N SER A 139 20.24 -3.32 11.92
CA SER A 139 21.02 -4.50 11.57
C SER A 139 20.35 -5.78 12.05
N GLU A 140 20.63 -6.90 11.40
CA GLU A 140 20.10 -8.21 11.82
C GLU A 140 20.59 -8.60 13.22
N ALA A 141 21.84 -8.25 13.55
CA ALA A 141 22.40 -8.44 14.87
C ALA A 141 21.59 -7.70 15.94
N GLU A 142 21.27 -6.42 15.71
CA GLU A 142 20.43 -5.62 16.61
C GLU A 142 19.06 -6.27 16.86
N VAL A 143 18.43 -6.82 15.81
CA VAL A 143 17.15 -7.53 15.96
C VAL A 143 17.31 -8.79 16.80
N SER A 144 18.37 -9.57 16.54
CA SER A 144 18.61 -10.84 17.23
C SER A 144 19.00 -10.68 18.70
N GLU A 145 19.67 -9.59 19.03
CA GLU A 145 20.14 -9.29 20.39
C GLU A 145 19.09 -8.53 21.22
N THR A 146 17.99 -8.10 20.62
CA THR A 146 16.93 -7.38 21.33
C THR A 146 16.15 -8.32 22.25
N ASP A 147 16.10 -7.99 23.55
CA ASP A 147 15.22 -8.64 24.51
C ASP A 147 13.75 -8.20 24.29
N LEU A 148 12.97 -9.10 23.70
CA LEU A 148 11.56 -8.86 23.39
C LEU A 148 10.68 -8.77 24.64
N ASP A 149 11.05 -9.47 25.73
CA ASP A 149 10.27 -9.47 26.98
C ASP A 149 10.44 -8.14 27.72
N GLU A 150 11.67 -7.62 27.76
CA GLU A 150 11.93 -6.27 28.31
C GLU A 150 11.23 -5.19 27.48
N LEU A 151 11.27 -5.30 26.16
CA LEU A 151 10.60 -4.38 25.24
C LEU A 151 9.07 -4.40 25.44
N ALA A 152 8.47 -5.58 25.56
CA ALA A 152 7.05 -5.75 25.81
C ALA A 152 6.63 -5.10 27.15
N ARG A 153 7.46 -5.26 28.20
CA ARG A 153 7.21 -4.62 29.50
C ARG A 153 7.22 -3.09 29.39
N LYS A 154 8.23 -2.51 28.73
CA LYS A 154 8.32 -1.05 28.53
C LYS A 154 7.12 -0.50 27.74
N LEU A 155 6.65 -1.24 26.74
CA LEU A 155 5.48 -0.87 25.95
C LEU A 155 4.17 -0.94 26.74
N SER A 156 4.06 -1.84 27.71
CA SER A 156 2.86 -1.95 28.56
C SER A 156 2.76 -0.86 29.64
N GLU A 157 3.87 -0.15 29.92
CA GLU A 157 3.95 0.94 30.89
C GLU A 157 3.77 2.33 30.26
N LEU A 158 3.66 2.41 28.93
CA LEU A 158 3.40 3.63 28.13
C LEU A 158 1.92 3.83 27.86
#